data_AF-A0A964EZC2-F1
#
_entry.id   AF-A0A964EZC2-F1
#
_cell.length_a   1.000
_cell.length_b   1.000
_cell.length_c   1.000
_cell.angle_alpha   90.00
_cell.angle_beta   90.00
_cell.angle_gamma   90.00
#
_symmetry.space_group_name_H-M   'P 1'
#
loop_
_entity.id
_entity.type
_entity.pdbx_description
1 polymer ?
#
loop_
_entity_poly.entity_id
_entity_poly.type
_entity_poly.pdbx_seq_one_letter_code
_entity_poly.pdbx_strand_id
1 'polypeptide(L)'
;MPSSRALPVALLALCVPRAALAWPADADWDPVQDFGADLVDPCGDVNGNSWWDIVGDASDPAGYYHYDGTDIWFRLRIGGEPLNFRSNGDPRSWKNFGWGVMIESDWDSTNVKYDFIIYVDGNNDQITLSENTSGNTAFTTDAPEIDLSTYTAPVAPSNSASADHAGYVDAGTDLCGLNTTPADYFVDWYVPWADLAAATGASDPSELYFVFGTSASSKALLQGRRGLRQQRAELPGLGRPRPQR
;
A
#
# COMPACT_ATOMS: atom_id res chain seq x y z
N MET A 1 0.05 32.60 64.00
CA MET A 1 0.11 31.42 63.10
C MET A 1 -0.60 31.78 61.81
N PRO A 2 0.09 32.03 60.69
CA PRO A 2 -0.57 32.32 59.42
C PRO A 2 -0.99 31.02 58.75
N SER A 3 -2.27 30.94 58.39
CA SER A 3 -2.89 29.82 57.68
C SER A 3 -2.52 29.90 56.20
N SER A 4 -1.64 29.00 55.74
CA SER A 4 -1.33 28.82 54.32
C SER A 4 -2.52 28.15 53.62
N ARG A 5 -3.23 28.90 52.79
CA ARG A 5 -4.22 28.36 51.85
C ARG A 5 -3.50 27.95 50.57
N ALA A 6 -3.43 26.65 50.31
CA ALA A 6 -2.98 26.11 49.04
C ALA A 6 -4.04 26.40 47.97
N LEU A 7 -3.66 27.07 46.88
CA LEU A 7 -4.48 27.18 45.68
C LEU A 7 -4.44 25.85 44.92
N PRO A 8 -5.58 25.31 44.47
CA PRO A 8 -5.60 24.17 43.55
C PRO A 8 -5.18 24.64 42.16
N VAL A 9 -4.09 24.07 41.64
CA VAL A 9 -3.70 24.20 40.23
C VAL A 9 -4.63 23.28 39.44
N ALA A 10 -5.59 23.86 38.73
CA ALA A 10 -6.43 23.14 37.78
C ALA A 10 -5.60 22.82 36.54
N LEU A 11 -5.31 21.53 36.32
CA LEU A 11 -4.67 21.02 35.11
C LEU A 11 -5.71 21.03 33.98
N LEU A 12 -5.64 22.04 33.13
CA LEU A 12 -6.50 22.15 31.94
C LEU A 12 -5.96 21.17 30.88
N ALA A 13 -6.65 20.05 30.66
CA ALA A 13 -6.33 19.13 29.57
C ALA A 13 -6.67 19.80 28.23
N LEU A 14 -5.64 20.18 27.48
CA LEU A 14 -5.77 20.64 26.10
C LEU A 14 -6.13 19.43 25.22
N CYS A 15 -7.41 19.24 24.91
CA CYS A 15 -7.81 18.43 23.76
C CYS A 15 -7.40 19.18 22.50
N VAL A 16 -6.21 18.90 21.98
CA VAL A 16 -5.83 19.35 20.64
C VAL A 16 -6.62 18.49 19.65
N PRO A 17 -7.50 19.06 18.82
CA PRO A 17 -8.13 18.29 17.75
C PRO A 17 -7.01 17.78 16.84
N ARG A 18 -6.89 16.46 16.70
CA ARG A 18 -6.06 15.88 15.64
C ARG A 18 -6.65 16.39 14.33
N ALA A 19 -5.84 17.07 13.51
CA ALA A 19 -6.26 17.40 12.16
C ALA A 19 -6.77 16.11 11.52
N ALA A 20 -7.98 16.14 10.94
CA ALA A 20 -8.49 15.00 10.20
C ALA A 20 -7.43 14.63 9.16
N LEU A 21 -7.11 13.34 9.06
CA LEU A 21 -6.20 12.86 8.04
C LEU A 21 -6.73 13.31 6.68
N ALA A 22 -5.91 14.04 5.93
CA ALA A 22 -6.24 14.41 4.57
C ALA A 22 -5.69 13.30 3.67
N TRP A 23 -6.58 12.61 2.97
CA TRP A 23 -6.17 11.70 1.92
C TRP A 23 -5.45 12.47 0.80
N PRO A 24 -4.44 11.87 0.15
CA PRO A 24 -3.72 12.53 -0.95
C PRO A 24 -4.68 12.91 -2.08
N ALA A 25 -4.51 14.10 -2.65
CA ALA A 25 -5.19 14.48 -3.88
C ALA A 25 -4.61 13.70 -5.05
N ASP A 26 -5.32 13.61 -6.18
CA ASP A 26 -4.87 12.83 -7.33
C ASP A 26 -3.49 13.26 -7.87
N ALA A 27 -3.13 14.55 -7.72
CA ALA A 27 -1.84 15.08 -8.14
C ALA A 27 -0.68 14.78 -7.17
N ASP A 28 -0.97 14.28 -5.96
CA ASP A 28 0.03 13.99 -4.94
C ASP A 28 0.63 12.59 -5.08
N TRP A 29 0.01 11.72 -5.88
CA TRP A 29 0.45 10.35 -6.09
C TRP A 29 1.65 10.26 -7.02
N ASP A 30 2.72 9.63 -6.55
CA ASP A 30 3.90 9.35 -7.34
C ASP A 30 3.79 7.96 -7.98
N PRO A 31 3.91 7.83 -9.31
CA PRO A 31 3.92 6.52 -9.93
C PRO A 31 5.17 5.75 -9.50
N VAL A 32 4.94 4.50 -9.10
CA VAL A 32 6.01 3.53 -8.87
C VAL A 32 6.68 3.29 -10.22
N GLN A 33 8.01 3.20 -10.26
CA GLN A 33 8.72 2.98 -11.52
C GLN A 33 9.23 1.56 -11.60
N ASP A 34 9.28 1.02 -12.80
CA ASP A 34 10.07 -0.14 -13.19
C ASP A 34 11.17 0.28 -14.17
N PHE A 35 12.43 0.14 -13.76
CA PHE A 35 13.62 0.55 -14.51
C PHE A 35 13.58 1.99 -15.07
N GLY A 36 12.94 2.92 -14.34
CA GLY A 36 12.84 4.33 -14.71
C GLY A 36 11.72 4.68 -15.71
N ALA A 37 10.83 3.73 -15.97
CA ALA A 37 9.51 3.98 -16.57
C ALA A 37 8.42 3.73 -15.53
N ASP A 38 7.22 4.29 -15.69
CA ASP A 38 6.10 4.00 -14.80
C ASP A 38 5.77 2.49 -14.79
N LEU A 39 5.33 1.98 -13.64
CA LEU A 39 4.88 0.61 -13.48
C LEU A 39 3.60 0.41 -14.30
N VAL A 40 3.64 -0.52 -15.25
CA VAL A 40 2.51 -0.83 -16.15
C VAL A 40 2.16 -2.31 -16.07
N ASP A 41 0.88 -2.62 -16.25
CA ASP A 41 0.38 -4.00 -16.30
C ASP A 41 -0.66 -4.14 -17.43
N PRO A 42 -0.35 -4.87 -18.52
CA PRO A 42 -1.26 -5.10 -19.63
C PRO A 42 -2.48 -5.91 -19.21
N CYS A 43 -3.64 -5.46 -19.68
CA CYS A 43 -4.90 -6.16 -19.54
C CYS A 43 -4.85 -7.64 -19.93
N GLY A 44 -5.54 -8.47 -19.15
CA GLY A 44 -5.82 -9.87 -19.45
C GLY A 44 -4.65 -10.82 -19.25
N ASP A 45 -3.62 -10.42 -18.51
CA ASP A 45 -2.49 -11.30 -18.17
C ASP A 45 -2.71 -12.12 -16.88
N VAL A 46 -3.90 -12.01 -16.28
CA VAL A 46 -4.39 -12.90 -15.21
C VAL A 46 -5.16 -14.13 -15.70
N ASN A 47 -4.98 -15.22 -14.97
CA ASN A 47 -5.91 -16.34 -15.05
C ASN A 47 -7.10 -16.08 -14.13
N GLY A 48 -8.26 -15.73 -14.69
CA GLY A 48 -9.47 -15.58 -13.90
C GLY A 48 -10.40 -14.47 -14.37
N ASN A 49 -10.86 -13.66 -13.42
CA ASN A 49 -11.80 -12.57 -13.66
C ASN A 49 -11.04 -11.25 -13.81
N SER A 50 -11.49 -10.43 -14.76
CA SER A 50 -10.89 -9.14 -15.07
C SER A 50 -10.97 -8.11 -13.94
N TRP A 51 -11.90 -8.24 -12.99
CA TRP A 51 -12.05 -7.21 -11.95
C TRP A 51 -10.90 -7.15 -10.94
N TRP A 52 -10.09 -8.21 -10.81
CA TRP A 52 -8.91 -8.22 -9.94
C TRP A 52 -7.59 -8.12 -10.70
N ASP A 53 -7.68 -8.00 -12.03
CA ASP A 53 -6.51 -7.80 -12.87
C ASP A 53 -5.88 -6.46 -12.53
N ILE A 54 -4.58 -6.44 -12.32
CA ILE A 54 -3.83 -5.19 -12.24
C ILE A 54 -3.73 -4.65 -13.65
N VAL A 55 -4.05 -3.37 -13.82
CA VAL A 55 -4.07 -2.76 -15.16
C VAL A 55 -3.33 -1.44 -15.12
N GLY A 56 -2.61 -1.12 -16.18
CA GLY A 56 -1.97 0.17 -16.34
C GLY A 56 -1.14 0.27 -17.60
N ASP A 57 -0.97 1.49 -18.09
CA ASP A 57 -0.13 1.82 -19.24
C ASP A 57 0.75 3.04 -18.95
N ALA A 58 1.49 3.52 -19.95
CA ALA A 58 2.45 4.61 -19.79
C ALA A 58 1.80 5.99 -19.50
N SER A 59 0.49 6.15 -19.71
CA SER A 59 -0.27 7.35 -19.34
C SER A 59 -1.06 7.15 -18.05
N ASP A 60 -1.45 5.90 -17.78
CA ASP A 60 -2.22 5.47 -16.62
C ASP A 60 -1.48 4.36 -15.85
N PRO A 61 -0.45 4.70 -15.05
CA PRO A 61 0.32 3.72 -14.28
C PRO A 61 -0.55 2.81 -13.41
N ALA A 62 -0.05 1.59 -13.17
CA ALA A 62 -0.72 0.55 -12.40
C ALA A 62 -0.59 0.73 -10.88
N GLY A 63 0.53 1.28 -10.41
CA GLY A 63 0.83 1.41 -8.98
C GLY A 63 1.44 2.76 -8.62
N TYR A 64 1.04 3.29 -7.48
CA TYR A 64 1.48 4.59 -6.96
C TYR A 64 1.75 4.48 -5.47
N TYR A 65 2.52 5.44 -4.97
CA TYR A 65 2.66 5.69 -3.55
C TYR A 65 2.62 7.19 -3.26
N HIS A 66 2.39 7.55 -2.00
CA HIS A 66 2.57 8.90 -1.50
C HIS A 66 3.15 8.83 -0.08
N TYR A 67 3.98 9.79 0.29
CA TYR A 67 4.55 9.89 1.64
C TYR A 67 4.59 11.36 2.05
N ASP A 68 3.97 11.67 3.19
CA ASP A 68 3.83 13.06 3.68
C ASP A 68 4.73 13.37 4.90
N GLY A 69 5.54 12.40 5.34
CA GLY A 69 6.33 12.49 6.57
C GLY A 69 5.72 11.77 7.77
N THR A 70 4.41 11.47 7.74
CA THR A 70 3.65 10.86 8.84
C THR A 70 3.15 9.47 8.47
N ASP A 71 2.50 9.35 7.32
CA ASP A 71 1.93 8.11 6.82
C ASP A 71 2.46 7.84 5.40
N ILE A 72 2.39 6.59 4.98
CA ILE A 72 2.71 6.18 3.60
C ILE A 72 1.47 5.53 2.99
N TRP A 73 1.04 6.07 1.85
CA TRP A 73 -0.09 5.60 1.08
C TRP A 73 0.39 4.81 -0.12
N PHE A 74 -0.44 3.84 -0.51
CA PHE A 74 -0.29 3.05 -1.70
C PHE A 74 -1.61 3.05 -2.45
N ARG A 75 -1.51 3.02 -3.77
CA ARG A 75 -2.66 3.00 -4.68
C ARG A 75 -2.39 1.97 -5.77
N LEU A 76 -3.33 1.07 -5.97
CA LEU A 76 -3.26 0.02 -6.99
C LEU A 76 -4.46 0.12 -7.93
N ARG A 77 -4.18 0.25 -9.22
CA ARG A 77 -5.19 0.25 -10.28
C ARG A 77 -5.57 -1.19 -10.62
N ILE A 78 -6.88 -1.45 -10.66
CA ILE A 78 -7.45 -2.74 -11.04
C ILE A 78 -8.52 -2.57 -12.12
N GLY A 79 -8.66 -3.58 -12.96
CA GLY A 79 -9.57 -3.58 -14.12
C GLY A 79 -11.06 -3.72 -13.78
N GLY A 80 -11.48 -3.51 -12.52
CA GLY A 80 -12.88 -3.51 -12.17
C GLY A 80 -13.19 -3.23 -10.70
N GLU A 81 -14.50 -3.21 -10.42
CA GLU A 81 -15.05 -2.82 -9.13
C GLU A 81 -14.61 -3.74 -7.98
N PRO A 82 -13.90 -3.25 -6.94
CA PRO A 82 -13.40 -4.07 -5.84
C PRO A 82 -14.48 -4.47 -4.81
N LEU A 83 -15.70 -3.94 -4.91
CA LEU A 83 -16.72 -4.09 -3.87
C LEU A 83 -17.89 -4.98 -4.27
N ASN A 84 -18.56 -5.50 -3.25
CA ASN A 84 -19.90 -6.05 -3.38
C ASN A 84 -20.94 -4.98 -3.05
N PHE A 85 -21.99 -4.89 -3.86
CA PHE A 85 -23.06 -3.92 -3.68
C PHE A 85 -24.35 -4.58 -3.19
N ARG A 86 -25.12 -3.79 -2.46
CA ARG A 86 -26.51 -4.09 -2.14
C ARG A 86 -27.39 -3.86 -3.37
N SER A 87 -28.61 -4.39 -3.36
CA SER A 87 -29.58 -4.19 -4.44
C SER A 87 -30.00 -2.73 -4.67
N ASN A 88 -29.78 -1.85 -3.68
CA ASN A 88 -30.03 -0.42 -3.80
C ASN A 88 -28.83 0.38 -4.35
N GLY A 89 -27.72 -0.29 -4.70
CA GLY A 89 -26.52 0.35 -5.23
C GLY A 89 -25.54 0.86 -4.18
N ASP A 90 -25.80 0.62 -2.89
CA ASP A 90 -24.86 1.00 -1.83
C ASP A 90 -23.73 -0.04 -1.69
N PRO A 91 -22.48 0.40 -1.48
CA PRO A 91 -21.39 -0.50 -1.11
C PRO A 91 -21.71 -1.30 0.15
N ARG A 92 -21.33 -2.58 0.17
CA ARG A 92 -21.60 -3.49 1.29
C ARG A 92 -20.34 -3.98 1.99
N SER A 93 -19.42 -4.52 1.21
CA SER A 93 -18.19 -5.16 1.67
C SER A 93 -17.16 -5.07 0.55
N TRP A 94 -15.89 -5.21 0.87
CA TRP A 94 -14.91 -5.59 -0.13
C TRP A 94 -15.30 -6.94 -0.75
N LYS A 95 -14.87 -7.18 -1.99
CA LYS A 95 -14.86 -8.54 -2.54
C LYS A 95 -13.85 -9.37 -1.76
N ASN A 96 -14.11 -10.67 -1.66
CA ASN A 96 -13.21 -11.62 -1.01
C ASN A 96 -11.94 -11.79 -1.86
N PHE A 97 -10.99 -10.88 -1.68
CA PHE A 97 -9.72 -10.80 -2.37
C PHE A 97 -8.74 -9.98 -1.52
N GLY A 98 -7.46 -10.08 -1.86
CA GLY A 98 -6.39 -9.26 -1.34
C GLY A 98 -5.86 -8.28 -2.39
N TRP A 99 -5.51 -7.07 -1.97
CA TRP A 99 -4.77 -6.09 -2.77
C TRP A 99 -3.64 -5.55 -1.91
N GLY A 100 -2.42 -5.54 -2.40
CA GLY A 100 -1.31 -5.16 -1.54
C GLY A 100 -0.01 -4.86 -2.26
N VAL A 101 0.99 -4.57 -1.44
CA VAL A 101 2.36 -4.31 -1.81
C VAL A 101 3.28 -5.20 -0.97
N MET A 102 4.11 -5.98 -1.65
CA MET A 102 5.26 -6.64 -1.06
C MET A 102 6.45 -5.68 -1.08
N ILE A 103 7.23 -5.70 -0.02
CA ILE A 103 8.32 -4.78 0.27
C ILE A 103 9.59 -5.58 0.48
N GLU A 104 10.62 -5.24 -0.27
CA GLU A 104 11.99 -5.69 -0.09
C GLU A 104 12.78 -4.53 0.51
N SER A 105 13.40 -4.76 1.67
CA SER A 105 13.94 -3.72 2.54
C SER A 105 15.46 -3.74 2.67
N ASP A 106 16.12 -4.84 2.31
CA ASP A 106 17.58 -4.98 2.41
C ASP A 106 18.28 -5.30 1.07
N TRP A 107 17.52 -5.34 -0.03
CA TRP A 107 17.92 -5.62 -1.41
C TRP A 107 19.08 -6.59 -1.54
N ASP A 108 18.74 -7.87 -1.63
CA ASP A 108 19.67 -8.91 -2.04
C ASP A 108 19.50 -9.28 -3.52
N SER A 109 20.35 -8.73 -4.38
CA SER A 109 20.40 -9.08 -5.81
C SER A 109 20.65 -10.56 -6.11
N THR A 110 21.12 -11.35 -5.13
CA THR A 110 21.40 -12.79 -5.27
C THR A 110 20.27 -13.66 -4.72
N ASN A 111 19.42 -13.11 -3.87
CA ASN A 111 18.27 -13.78 -3.30
C ASN A 111 17.08 -12.83 -3.23
N VAL A 112 16.46 -12.57 -4.38
CA VAL A 112 15.38 -11.60 -4.41
C VAL A 112 14.10 -12.23 -3.87
N LYS A 113 13.71 -11.81 -2.67
CA LYS A 113 12.50 -12.18 -1.94
C LYS A 113 11.76 -10.90 -1.53
N TYR A 114 10.72 -11.02 -0.72
CA TYR A 114 10.15 -9.88 -0.02
C TYR A 114 10.32 -10.12 1.47
N ASP A 115 10.46 -9.05 2.23
CA ASP A 115 10.59 -9.10 3.68
C ASP A 115 9.26 -8.76 4.36
N PHE A 116 8.48 -7.86 3.76
CA PHE A 116 7.20 -7.43 4.31
C PHE A 116 6.10 -7.40 3.26
N ILE A 117 4.86 -7.50 3.70
CA ILE A 117 3.68 -7.27 2.86
C ILE A 117 2.69 -6.39 3.63
N ILE A 118 2.14 -5.41 2.93
CA ILE A 118 0.99 -4.63 3.39
C ILE A 118 -0.15 -4.90 2.43
N TYR A 119 -1.29 -5.35 2.94
CA TYR A 119 -2.41 -5.70 2.07
C TYR A 119 -3.76 -5.40 2.71
N VAL A 120 -4.72 -5.00 1.88
CA VAL A 120 -6.14 -4.94 2.18
C VAL A 120 -6.71 -6.35 2.04
N ASP A 121 -7.21 -6.93 3.14
CA ASP A 121 -7.93 -8.21 3.18
C ASP A 121 -9.44 -7.97 3.10
N GLY A 122 -10.02 -8.21 1.92
CA GLY A 122 -11.46 -8.08 1.73
C GLY A 122 -12.30 -9.17 2.40
N ASN A 123 -11.69 -10.19 3.03
CA ASN A 123 -12.43 -11.13 3.90
C ASN A 123 -12.77 -10.52 5.25
N ASN A 124 -11.85 -9.71 5.75
CA ASN A 124 -11.83 -9.26 7.12
C ASN A 124 -12.04 -7.75 7.23
N ASP A 125 -12.10 -7.04 6.10
CA ASP A 125 -12.16 -5.58 6.00
C ASP A 125 -11.02 -4.93 6.82
N GLN A 126 -9.79 -5.43 6.61
CA GLN A 126 -8.60 -5.04 7.36
C GLN A 126 -7.41 -4.78 6.46
N ILE A 127 -6.49 -3.92 6.91
CA ILE A 127 -5.13 -3.86 6.39
C ILE A 127 -4.19 -4.52 7.38
N THR A 128 -3.26 -5.33 6.90
CA THR A 128 -2.23 -5.92 7.76
C THR A 128 -0.84 -5.67 7.17
N LEU A 129 0.07 -5.16 8.01
CA LEU A 129 1.51 -5.21 7.78
C LEU A 129 2.03 -6.51 8.39
N SER A 130 2.62 -7.36 7.57
CA SER A 130 3.15 -8.66 7.97
C SER A 130 4.60 -8.85 7.51
N GLU A 131 5.37 -9.64 8.26
CA GLU A 131 6.77 -10.00 7.99
C GLU A 131 6.86 -11.43 7.44
N ASN A 132 7.67 -11.59 6.40
CA ASN A 132 8.10 -12.86 5.84
C ASN A 132 9.51 -13.19 6.34
N THR A 133 9.55 -14.13 7.27
CA THR A 133 10.75 -14.62 7.92
C THR A 133 11.39 -15.81 7.19
N SER A 134 10.63 -16.52 6.36
CA SER A 134 11.09 -17.74 5.70
C SER A 134 11.66 -17.51 4.30
N GLY A 135 11.09 -16.60 3.52
CA GLY A 135 11.64 -16.04 2.27
C GLY A 135 12.12 -17.04 1.21
N ASN A 136 11.66 -18.30 1.28
CA ASN A 136 12.22 -19.42 0.53
C ASN A 136 11.30 -19.93 -0.59
N THR A 137 10.13 -19.31 -0.78
CA THR A 137 9.21 -19.69 -1.85
C THR A 137 8.97 -18.55 -2.82
N ALA A 138 8.38 -18.84 -3.98
CA ALA A 138 8.08 -17.81 -4.95
C ALA A 138 7.12 -16.78 -4.33
N PHE A 139 7.31 -15.49 -4.61
CA PHE A 139 6.46 -14.39 -4.16
C PHE A 139 4.95 -14.68 -4.29
N THR A 140 4.57 -15.43 -5.32
CA THR A 140 3.17 -15.75 -5.62
C THR A 140 2.54 -16.83 -4.75
N THR A 141 3.34 -17.51 -3.93
CA THR A 141 2.91 -18.59 -3.04
C THR A 141 3.42 -18.45 -1.62
N ASP A 142 4.32 -17.49 -1.36
CA ASP A 142 4.91 -17.26 -0.05
C ASP A 142 3.98 -16.39 0.78
N ALA A 143 3.53 -16.92 1.91
CA ALA A 143 2.72 -16.18 2.87
C ALA A 143 3.60 -15.69 4.02
N PRO A 144 3.41 -14.46 4.53
CA PRO A 144 4.14 -13.98 5.69
C PRO A 144 3.79 -14.82 6.94
N GLU A 145 4.74 -14.96 7.85
CA GLU A 145 4.55 -15.74 9.07
C GLU A 145 4.08 -14.91 10.27
N ILE A 146 4.36 -13.60 10.27
CA ILE A 146 4.14 -12.74 11.44
C ILE A 146 3.32 -11.52 11.04
N ASP A 147 2.17 -11.31 11.67
CA ASP A 147 1.42 -10.06 11.54
C ASP A 147 1.96 -9.05 12.57
N LEU A 148 2.45 -7.90 12.10
CA LEU A 148 3.08 -6.86 12.91
C LEU A 148 2.08 -5.80 13.37
N SER A 149 1.17 -5.39 12.47
CA SER A 149 0.16 -4.37 12.74
C SER A 149 -1.07 -4.59 11.87
N THR A 150 -2.24 -4.24 12.41
CA THR A 150 -3.53 -4.39 11.72
C THR A 150 -4.36 -3.13 11.89
N TYR A 151 -4.97 -2.67 10.80
CA TYR A 151 -5.82 -1.49 10.74
C TYR A 151 -7.17 -1.83 10.11
N THR A 152 -8.16 -0.97 10.31
CA THR A 152 -9.49 -1.13 9.72
C THR A 152 -9.53 -0.62 8.28
N ALA A 153 -10.16 -1.39 7.40
CA ALA A 153 -10.38 -1.05 5.99
C ALA A 153 -11.89 -0.91 5.73
N PRO A 154 -12.56 0.13 6.25
CA PRO A 154 -13.98 0.32 6.02
C PRO A 154 -14.27 0.49 4.53
N VAL A 155 -15.44 0.04 4.10
CA VAL A 155 -15.90 0.27 2.73
C VAL A 155 -16.33 1.72 2.58
N ALA A 156 -15.41 2.54 2.08
CA ALA A 156 -15.62 3.97 1.93
C ALA A 156 -14.79 4.52 0.75
N PRO A 157 -15.28 5.56 0.04
CA PRO A 157 -14.45 6.27 -0.92
C PRO A 157 -13.23 6.88 -0.24
N SER A 158 -12.04 6.80 -0.84
CA SER A 158 -10.77 7.18 -0.21
C SER A 158 -10.83 8.57 0.44
N ASN A 159 -11.37 9.59 -0.23
CA ASN A 159 -11.41 10.96 0.32
C ASN A 159 -12.61 11.25 1.25
N SER A 160 -13.36 10.25 1.69
CA SER A 160 -14.57 10.44 2.50
C SER A 160 -14.27 10.48 4.00
N ALA A 161 -15.15 11.09 4.78
CA ALA A 161 -15.05 11.12 6.25
C ALA A 161 -15.21 9.73 6.91
N SER A 162 -15.60 8.71 6.14
CA SER A 162 -15.74 7.33 6.61
C SER A 162 -14.60 6.43 6.15
N ALA A 163 -13.71 6.94 5.29
CA ALA A 163 -12.46 6.27 5.01
C ALA A 163 -11.57 6.33 6.25
N ASP A 164 -10.94 5.19 6.52
CA ASP A 164 -9.94 5.05 7.56
C ASP A 164 -8.65 4.63 6.87
N HIS A 165 -8.06 3.47 7.15
CA HIS A 165 -6.80 3.09 6.51
C HIS A 165 -6.94 2.61 5.06
N ALA A 166 -8.15 2.38 4.56
CA ALA A 166 -8.41 1.97 3.18
C ALA A 166 -9.54 2.77 2.54
N GLY A 167 -9.53 2.81 1.22
CA GLY A 167 -10.62 3.33 0.41
C GLY A 167 -10.54 2.88 -1.04
N TYR A 168 -11.56 3.23 -1.79
CA TYR A 168 -11.63 2.96 -3.22
C TYR A 168 -12.03 4.24 -3.98
N VAL A 169 -11.66 4.33 -5.26
CA VAL A 169 -12.09 5.42 -6.13
C VAL A 169 -12.13 4.94 -7.59
N ASP A 170 -13.06 5.49 -8.37
CA ASP A 170 -13.11 5.29 -9.82
C ASP A 170 -11.88 5.95 -10.45
N ALA A 171 -11.14 5.20 -11.26
CA ALA A 171 -9.90 5.68 -11.86
C ALA A 171 -10.12 6.56 -13.11
N GLY A 172 -11.38 6.72 -13.55
CA GLY A 172 -11.78 7.58 -14.66
C GLY A 172 -11.47 7.02 -16.05
N THR A 173 -10.94 5.80 -16.14
CA THR A 173 -10.58 5.10 -17.37
C THR A 173 -11.20 3.71 -17.41
N ASP A 174 -11.19 3.08 -18.58
CA ASP A 174 -11.44 1.65 -18.75
C ASP A 174 -10.41 1.14 -19.77
N LEU A 175 -9.19 0.90 -19.28
CA LEU A 175 -8.05 0.54 -20.13
C LEU A 175 -8.28 -0.75 -20.90
N CYS A 176 -9.10 -1.65 -20.35
CA CYS A 176 -9.24 -2.99 -20.86
C CYS A 176 -10.54 -3.22 -21.64
N GLY A 177 -11.55 -2.34 -21.51
CA GLY A 177 -12.84 -2.52 -22.19
C GLY A 177 -13.59 -3.77 -21.70
N LEU A 178 -13.24 -4.29 -20.52
CA LEU A 178 -13.61 -5.65 -20.08
C LEU A 178 -14.96 -5.72 -19.38
N ASN A 179 -15.54 -4.59 -18.98
CA ASN A 179 -16.72 -4.57 -18.11
C ASN A 179 -17.96 -3.98 -18.80
N THR A 180 -19.13 -4.50 -18.44
CA THR A 180 -20.43 -3.95 -18.88
C THR A 180 -20.75 -2.58 -18.26
N THR A 181 -20.06 -2.25 -17.18
CA THR A 181 -19.95 -0.92 -16.58
C THR A 181 -18.46 -0.57 -16.61
N PRO A 182 -18.01 0.18 -17.63
CA PRO A 182 -16.60 0.39 -17.93
C PRO A 182 -15.99 1.35 -16.90
N ALA A 183 -15.21 0.81 -15.97
CA ALA A 183 -14.35 1.59 -15.09
C ALA A 183 -13.25 0.68 -14.51
N ASP A 184 -12.02 1.16 -14.60
CA ASP A 184 -10.93 0.76 -13.74
C ASP A 184 -11.13 1.45 -12.38
N TYR A 185 -10.63 0.83 -11.33
CA TYR A 185 -10.72 1.36 -9.97
C TYR A 185 -9.35 1.41 -9.33
N PHE A 186 -9.19 2.34 -8.40
CA PHE A 186 -8.10 2.31 -7.46
C PHE A 186 -8.57 1.69 -6.14
N VAL A 187 -7.75 0.79 -5.63
CA VAL A 187 -7.76 0.40 -4.21
C VAL A 187 -6.62 1.19 -3.55
N ASP A 188 -6.98 2.05 -2.60
CA ASP A 188 -6.04 2.87 -1.85
C ASP A 188 -5.95 2.38 -0.41
N TRP A 189 -4.74 2.39 0.14
CA TRP A 189 -4.52 2.12 1.56
C TRP A 189 -3.32 2.89 2.10
N TYR A 190 -3.24 3.03 3.42
CA TYR A 190 -2.07 3.59 4.07
C TYR A 190 -1.77 2.92 5.41
N VAL A 191 -0.51 3.06 5.82
CA VAL A 191 -0.06 2.73 7.17
C VAL A 191 0.73 3.90 7.74
N PRO A 192 0.80 4.05 9.07
CA PRO A 192 1.72 4.97 9.69
C PRO A 192 3.15 4.65 9.29
N TRP A 193 3.89 5.66 8.82
CA TRP A 193 5.30 5.48 8.44
C TRP A 193 6.12 4.96 9.61
N ALA A 194 5.79 5.37 10.83
CA ALA A 194 6.45 4.87 12.04
C ALA A 194 6.39 3.34 12.18
N ASP A 195 5.29 2.71 11.79
CA ASP A 195 5.12 1.26 11.90
C ASP A 195 5.95 0.55 10.80
N LEU A 196 5.93 1.07 9.57
CA LEU A 196 6.73 0.52 8.47
C LEU A 196 8.24 0.76 8.68
N ALA A 197 8.64 1.93 9.15
CA ALA A 197 10.04 2.27 9.45
C ALA A 197 10.58 1.44 10.62
N ALA A 198 9.73 1.14 11.63
CA ALA A 198 10.12 0.25 12.72
C ALA A 198 10.34 -1.20 12.24
N ALA A 199 9.54 -1.66 11.28
CA ALA A 199 9.66 -3.00 10.70
C ALA A 199 10.89 -3.12 9.79
N THR A 200 11.05 -2.18 8.86
CA THR A 200 12.08 -2.24 7.79
C THR A 200 13.43 -1.66 8.23
N GLY A 201 13.45 -0.79 9.23
CA GLY A 201 14.61 0.02 9.57
C GLY A 201 14.89 1.16 8.58
N ALA A 202 14.03 1.36 7.57
CA ALA A 202 14.20 2.39 6.56
C ALA A 202 14.00 3.79 7.15
N SER A 203 14.84 4.73 6.72
CA SER A 203 14.73 6.13 7.13
C SER A 203 13.92 6.98 6.15
N ASP A 204 13.77 6.49 4.91
CA ASP A 204 13.07 7.13 3.81
C ASP A 204 12.43 6.06 2.91
N PRO A 205 11.22 6.27 2.35
CA PRO A 205 10.58 5.31 1.47
C PRO A 205 11.40 4.93 0.22
N SER A 206 12.33 5.79 -0.22
CA SER A 206 13.22 5.51 -1.36
C SER A 206 14.25 4.40 -1.09
N GLU A 207 14.39 3.96 0.15
CA GLU A 207 15.21 2.79 0.52
C GLU A 207 14.47 1.46 0.27
N LEU A 208 13.16 1.50 0.01
CA LEU A 208 12.30 0.33 -0.13
C LEU A 208 11.99 0.00 -1.60
N TYR A 209 11.80 -1.29 -1.88
CA TYR A 209 11.40 -1.78 -3.19
C TYR A 209 10.00 -2.37 -3.14
N PHE A 210 9.13 -1.95 -4.06
CA PHE A 210 7.72 -2.32 -4.07
C PHE A 210 7.38 -3.30 -5.19
N VAL A 211 6.61 -4.32 -4.84
CA VAL A 211 5.98 -5.24 -5.79
C VAL A 211 4.49 -5.31 -5.47
N PHE A 212 3.68 -4.72 -6.33
CA PHE A 212 2.23 -4.69 -6.15
C PHE A 212 1.60 -6.00 -6.58
N GLY A 213 0.50 -6.38 -5.94
CA GLY A 213 -0.18 -7.60 -6.30
C GLY A 213 -1.60 -7.70 -5.79
N THR A 214 -2.31 -8.68 -6.34
CA THR A 214 -3.66 -9.05 -5.92
C THR A 214 -3.73 -10.56 -5.60
N SER A 215 -4.68 -11.01 -4.79
CA SER A 215 -4.77 -12.43 -4.41
C SER A 215 -6.17 -12.96 -4.10
N ALA A 216 -6.44 -14.18 -4.54
CA ALA A 216 -7.58 -14.99 -4.08
C ALA A 216 -7.31 -15.69 -2.73
N SER A 217 -6.06 -15.67 -2.26
CA SER A 217 -5.66 -16.18 -0.95
C SER A 217 -5.45 -15.00 -0.01
N SER A 218 -5.74 -15.17 1.28
CA SER A 218 -5.63 -14.07 2.23
C SER A 218 -4.20 -13.58 2.48
N LYS A 219 -3.15 -14.19 1.92
CA LYS A 219 -1.75 -13.93 2.31
C LYS A 219 -0.63 -14.14 1.25
N ALA A 220 -0.91 -14.50 0.00
CA ALA A 220 0.13 -14.66 -1.05
C ALA A 220 -0.29 -14.00 -2.39
N LEU A 221 0.44 -13.00 -2.89
CA LEU A 221 0.00 -12.19 -4.06
C LEU A 221 0.30 -12.85 -5.41
N LEU A 222 -0.73 -13.11 -6.22
CA LEU A 222 -0.67 -13.96 -7.43
C LEU A 222 -0.10 -13.25 -8.67
N GLN A 223 -0.14 -11.92 -8.72
CA GLN A 223 0.36 -11.09 -9.83
C GLN A 223 1.32 -10.07 -9.23
N GLY A 224 2.51 -9.94 -9.79
CA GLY A 224 3.52 -9.03 -9.27
C GLY A 224 4.46 -8.55 -10.36
N ARG A 225 4.31 -7.28 -10.77
CA ARG A 225 5.34 -6.59 -11.56
C ARG A 225 6.22 -5.80 -10.62
N ARG A 226 7.52 -6.01 -10.74
CA ARG A 226 8.52 -5.36 -9.90
C ARG A 226 8.59 -3.89 -10.29
N GLY A 227 8.33 -3.00 -9.36
CA GLY A 227 8.69 -1.60 -9.52
C GLY A 227 10.15 -1.41 -9.10
N LEU A 228 11.09 -1.51 -10.04
CA LEU A 228 12.47 -1.08 -9.80
C LEU A 228 12.61 0.44 -10.00
N ARG A 229 12.40 1.26 -8.95
CA ARG A 229 12.83 2.66 -9.00
C ARG A 229 14.36 2.73 -8.89
N GLN A 230 14.96 3.12 -10.01
CA GLN A 230 16.33 3.52 -10.28
C GLN A 230 17.45 2.97 -9.37
N GLN A 231 18.26 2.12 -10.01
CA GLN A 231 19.69 2.03 -9.78
C GLN A 231 20.28 3.39 -9.39
N ARG A 232 20.83 3.41 -8.18
CA ARG A 232 22.08 4.11 -7.86
C ARG A 232 22.83 4.43 -9.15
N ALA A 233 22.79 5.69 -9.58
CA ALA A 233 23.62 6.19 -10.68
C ALA A 233 25.08 6.24 -10.22
N GLU A 234 25.67 5.08 -9.93
CA GLU A 234 27.05 4.82 -9.51
C GLU A 234 27.23 3.29 -9.68
N LEU A 235 27.92 2.73 -10.69
CA LEU A 235 29.26 3.07 -11.18
C LEU A 235 29.53 2.33 -12.50
N PRO A 236 30.42 2.89 -13.35
CA PRO A 236 31.69 2.18 -13.47
C PRO A 236 32.85 3.08 -13.01
N GLY A 237 33.51 2.64 -11.93
CA GLY A 237 34.84 3.09 -11.54
C GLY A 237 34.89 4.14 -10.42
N LEU A 238 35.03 3.68 -9.18
CA LEU A 238 36.07 4.09 -8.22
C LEU A 238 35.71 3.53 -6.84
N GLY A 239 36.47 2.53 -6.39
CA GLY A 239 36.31 1.97 -5.06
C GLY A 239 36.72 2.95 -3.96
N ARG A 240 36.10 2.80 -2.78
CA ARG A 240 36.73 3.10 -1.48
C ARG A 240 36.26 2.09 -0.43
N PRO A 241 37.09 1.81 0.59
CA PRO A 241 37.01 0.59 1.39
C PRO A 241 36.06 0.71 2.58
N ARG A 242 35.54 -0.44 3.04
CA ARG A 242 34.79 -0.57 4.30
C ARG A 242 35.65 -0.13 5.49
N PRO A 243 35.10 0.61 6.47
CA PRO A 243 35.70 0.69 7.79
C PRO A 243 35.40 -0.62 8.53
N GLN A 244 36.46 -1.31 8.96
CA GLN A 244 36.33 -2.42 9.90
C GLN A 244 35.97 -1.87 11.29
N ARG A 245 35.06 -2.55 11.98
CA ARG A 245 35.06 -2.71 13.42
C ARG A 245 35.15 -4.19 13.74
#